data_AF-A0AAX6EUW7-F1
#
_entry.id   AF-A0AAX6EUW7-F1
#
_cell.length_a   1.000
_cell.length_b   1.000
_cell.length_c   1.000
_cell.angle_alpha   90.00
_cell.angle_beta   90.00
_cell.angle_gamma   90.00
#
_symmetry.space_group_name_H-M   'P 1'
#
loop_
_entity.id
_entity.type
_entity.pdbx_description
1 polymer ?
#
loop_
_entity_poly.entity_id
_entity_poly.type
_entity_poly.pdbx_seq_one_letter_code
_entity_poly.pdbx_strand_id
1 'polypeptide(L)'
;MWDGFANGKGDFTDGPYEIQNPEDFFKDDFYKYGFNPEVGSVGMPVAATIRATMPPEGWHMPLFKKGADGYIEEVPNPIWEYHKYISYSKPGKVHDQIELYGLPKNLDDFCEKAQLVNFVQYRALLEGWTCRMWTKYTGVLIWKTQNPWTGLRGQFYDHLHDQTAGFYGCRCAAEPIHVQLNLDTYFIEVVNTTADELSDVAIEVSVWDLEGTCPYYKVTEKISVPPKKVVPIVDMKYPKSKNAKPVYFLLLKLFKLSDTAILSRNFYWLHLPGGDYKLLEAYREKKVPLKITSQVLITGSTYKVQVHMQNMSKKSNESTVRSNSKRIDRVDKDDDNDYDMSSSAVINLDEAFDIPTEHSGGGLLRRICRGLLPSSRSGNLKVVETDGSADGVAFFLHLSVHAAEKAEGNTQGDTRILPVHYSDNYFSLVPNERMTVNLSFEVPQGISPRVSIRGWNYHKEQTIV
;
A
#
# COMPACT_ATOMS: atom_id res chain seq x y z
N MET A 1 4.31 30.11 -9.23
CA MET A 1 3.11 29.34 -8.86
C MET A 1 1.90 29.63 -9.76
N TRP A 2 1.76 30.86 -10.29
CA TRP A 2 0.60 31.27 -11.11
C TRP A 2 0.83 31.27 -12.63
N ASP A 3 2.07 31.07 -13.09
CA ASP A 3 2.34 30.86 -14.52
C ASP A 3 1.79 29.49 -14.94
N GLY A 4 0.93 29.48 -15.96
CA GLY A 4 0.30 28.28 -16.52
C GLY A 4 -1.22 28.31 -16.53
N PHE A 5 -1.85 28.03 -15.38
CA PHE A 5 -3.31 27.92 -15.31
C PHE A 5 -3.99 29.29 -15.19
N ALA A 6 -3.50 30.15 -14.31
CA ALA A 6 -4.17 31.43 -14.01
C ALA A 6 -3.86 32.55 -14.99
N ASN A 7 -2.82 32.40 -15.83
CA ASN A 7 -2.55 33.37 -16.90
C ASN A 7 -3.41 33.12 -18.16
N GLY A 8 -4.21 32.04 -18.19
CA GLY A 8 -5.09 31.69 -19.30
C GLY A 8 -4.38 31.30 -20.60
N LYS A 9 -3.06 31.12 -20.58
CA LYS A 9 -2.25 30.79 -21.76
C LYS A 9 -1.99 29.30 -21.94
N GLY A 10 -2.40 28.48 -20.97
CA GLY A 10 -2.27 27.04 -21.06
C GLY A 10 -0.83 26.55 -20.93
N ASP A 11 -0.02 27.17 -20.05
CA ASP A 11 1.32 26.63 -19.73
C ASP A 11 1.17 25.42 -18.78
N PHE A 12 0.61 24.34 -19.30
CA PHE A 12 0.59 23.01 -18.71
C PHE A 12 1.42 22.06 -19.57
N THR A 13 1.93 21.01 -18.95
CA THR A 13 2.56 19.89 -19.65
C THR A 13 1.70 18.68 -19.46
N ASP A 14 1.53 17.95 -20.54
CA ASP A 14 0.92 16.63 -20.51
C ASP A 14 1.98 15.57 -20.18
N GLY A 15 1.56 14.52 -19.48
CA GLY A 15 2.39 13.42 -19.08
C GLY A 15 3.44 13.75 -17.99
N PRO A 16 4.38 12.81 -17.73
CA PRO A 16 4.59 11.56 -18.47
C PRO A 16 3.46 10.55 -18.28
N TYR A 17 3.38 9.55 -19.16
CA TYR A 17 2.39 8.46 -19.11
C TYR A 17 3.01 7.06 -19.05
N GLU A 18 4.33 7.01 -19.10
CA GLU A 18 5.12 5.78 -19.14
C GLU A 18 5.94 5.69 -17.86
N ILE A 19 6.55 4.54 -17.64
CA ILE A 19 7.40 4.26 -16.49
C ILE A 19 8.45 5.36 -16.26
N GLN A 20 8.68 5.73 -14.99
CA GLN A 20 9.69 6.69 -14.52
C GLN A 20 10.63 6.01 -13.52
N ASN A 21 11.83 6.56 -13.27
CA ASN A 21 12.52 6.20 -12.03
C ASN A 21 11.77 6.88 -10.87
N PRO A 22 11.39 6.17 -9.79
CA PRO A 22 10.59 6.74 -8.72
C PRO A 22 11.16 8.02 -8.10
N GLU A 23 12.48 8.14 -8.01
CA GLU A 23 13.18 9.31 -7.49
C GLU A 23 13.06 10.54 -8.40
N ASP A 24 12.83 10.36 -9.70
CA ASP A 24 12.71 11.47 -10.65
C ASP A 24 11.50 12.35 -10.31
N PHE A 25 10.41 11.78 -9.79
CA PHE A 25 9.21 12.53 -9.39
C PHE A 25 9.46 13.58 -8.30
N PHE A 26 10.53 13.43 -7.50
CA PHE A 26 10.87 14.32 -6.40
C PHE A 26 11.82 15.46 -6.81
N LYS A 27 12.47 15.33 -7.98
CA LYS A 27 13.42 16.32 -8.48
C LYS A 27 12.73 17.61 -8.82
N ASP A 28 13.43 18.72 -8.61
CA ASP A 28 12.85 20.03 -8.90
C ASP A 28 12.58 20.19 -10.40
N ASP A 29 13.46 19.74 -11.27
CA ASP A 29 13.35 19.95 -12.71
C ASP A 29 12.45 18.94 -13.44
N PHE A 30 11.79 18.02 -12.72
CA PHE A 30 10.98 16.98 -13.35
C PHE A 30 9.69 17.52 -13.98
N TYR A 31 8.83 18.17 -13.17
CA TYR A 31 7.64 18.83 -13.68
C TYR A 31 7.93 20.31 -13.96
N LYS A 32 7.69 20.71 -15.20
CA LYS A 32 7.95 22.07 -15.66
C LYS A 32 6.99 23.10 -15.06
N TYR A 33 5.74 22.72 -14.85
CA TYR A 33 4.67 23.64 -14.43
C TYR A 33 4.09 23.26 -13.07
N GLY A 34 3.43 24.24 -12.44
CA GLY A 34 2.84 24.06 -11.11
C GLY A 34 1.58 23.22 -11.09
N PHE A 35 0.88 23.08 -12.22
CA PHE A 35 -0.32 22.25 -12.34
C PHE A 35 -0.19 21.32 -13.54
N ASN A 36 -0.40 20.02 -13.33
CA ASN A 36 -0.42 19.04 -14.40
C ASN A 36 -1.82 18.44 -14.55
N PRO A 37 -2.53 18.72 -15.66
CA PRO A 37 -3.90 18.27 -15.87
C PRO A 37 -3.99 16.78 -16.17
N GLU A 38 -2.88 16.13 -16.56
CA GLU A 38 -2.84 14.69 -16.85
C GLU A 38 -1.42 14.17 -16.62
N VAL A 39 -1.23 13.25 -15.67
CA VAL A 39 0.01 12.49 -15.49
C VAL A 39 -0.29 11.03 -15.18
N GLY A 40 0.44 10.11 -15.77
CA GLY A 40 0.18 8.69 -15.66
C GLY A 40 1.44 7.85 -15.52
N SER A 41 1.22 6.54 -15.51
CA SER A 41 2.28 5.56 -15.59
C SER A 41 1.75 4.28 -16.23
N VAL A 42 2.56 3.23 -16.17
CA VAL A 42 2.20 1.85 -16.47
C VAL A 42 1.00 1.38 -15.63
N GLY A 43 0.31 0.33 -16.06
CA GLY A 43 -0.86 -0.18 -15.33
C GLY A 43 -1.32 -1.54 -15.81
N MET A 44 -0.71 -2.59 -15.26
CA MET A 44 -1.13 -3.97 -15.50
C MET A 44 -2.17 -4.45 -14.50
N PRO A 45 -3.23 -5.16 -14.94
CA PRO A 45 -4.13 -5.87 -14.04
C PRO A 45 -3.46 -7.16 -13.50
N VAL A 46 -4.15 -7.87 -12.61
CA VAL A 46 -3.72 -9.21 -12.17
C VAL A 46 -3.89 -10.24 -13.29
N ALA A 47 -3.12 -11.33 -13.23
CA ALA A 47 -3.14 -12.39 -14.25
C ALA A 47 -4.56 -12.99 -14.46
N ALA A 48 -5.37 -13.06 -13.39
CA ALA A 48 -6.75 -13.53 -13.48
C ALA A 48 -7.60 -12.69 -14.45
N THR A 49 -7.43 -11.35 -14.48
CA THR A 49 -8.14 -10.48 -15.42
C THR A 49 -7.68 -10.74 -16.85
N ILE A 50 -6.38 -10.95 -17.08
CA ILE A 50 -5.87 -11.28 -18.42
C ILE A 50 -6.51 -12.59 -18.90
N ARG A 51 -6.57 -13.62 -18.03
CA ARG A 51 -7.21 -14.89 -18.36
C ARG A 51 -8.73 -14.77 -18.59
N ALA A 52 -9.40 -13.88 -17.86
CA ALA A 52 -10.83 -13.65 -17.97
C ALA A 52 -11.24 -12.84 -19.20
N THR A 53 -10.33 -12.01 -19.73
CA THR A 53 -10.66 -11.00 -20.76
C THR A 53 -9.91 -11.17 -22.08
N MET A 54 -8.89 -12.02 -22.13
CA MET A 54 -8.08 -12.28 -23.32
C MET A 54 -8.09 -13.77 -23.68
N PRO A 55 -8.02 -14.11 -24.98
CA PRO A 55 -7.92 -15.51 -25.38
C PRO A 55 -6.54 -16.09 -25.00
N PRO A 56 -6.37 -17.44 -25.00
CA PRO A 56 -5.17 -18.11 -24.51
C PRO A 56 -3.84 -17.61 -25.11
N GLU A 57 -3.85 -17.12 -26.35
CA GLU A 57 -2.67 -16.54 -27.01
C GLU A 57 -2.17 -15.30 -26.26
N GLY A 58 -3.08 -14.55 -25.64
CA GLY A 58 -2.79 -13.35 -24.83
C GLY A 58 -2.29 -13.68 -23.42
N TRP A 59 -2.24 -14.95 -23.02
CA TRP A 59 -1.76 -15.35 -21.69
C TRP A 59 -0.24 -15.47 -21.61
N HIS A 60 0.47 -15.20 -22.71
CA HIS A 60 1.92 -15.16 -22.75
C HIS A 60 2.40 -13.75 -22.39
N MET A 61 3.21 -13.64 -21.33
CA MET A 61 3.87 -12.39 -20.97
C MET A 61 4.81 -11.89 -22.10
N PRO A 62 5.22 -10.62 -22.09
CA PRO A 62 6.20 -10.10 -23.04
C PRO A 62 7.51 -10.87 -22.97
N LEU A 63 8.20 -10.98 -24.10
CA LEU A 63 9.56 -11.50 -24.14
C LEU A 63 10.53 -10.41 -23.68
N PHE A 64 11.47 -10.76 -22.81
CA PHE A 64 12.52 -9.87 -22.34
C PHE A 64 13.77 -10.10 -23.18
N LYS A 65 14.08 -9.17 -24.09
CA LYS A 65 15.22 -9.26 -25.01
C LYS A 65 16.31 -8.28 -24.61
N LYS A 66 17.48 -8.80 -24.25
CA LYS A 66 18.64 -7.97 -23.93
C LYS A 66 19.37 -7.51 -25.20
N GLY A 67 19.39 -6.20 -25.41
CA GLY A 67 20.13 -5.53 -26.47
C GLY A 67 21.65 -5.47 -26.19
N ALA A 68 22.41 -5.06 -27.20
CA ALA A 68 23.88 -4.96 -27.11
C ALA A 68 24.36 -3.86 -26.14
N ASP A 69 23.54 -2.84 -25.92
CA ASP A 69 23.71 -1.78 -24.93
C ASP A 69 23.32 -2.21 -23.50
N GLY A 70 22.86 -3.44 -23.34
CA GLY A 70 22.39 -3.98 -22.08
C GLY A 70 20.92 -3.66 -21.76
N TYR A 71 20.25 -2.86 -22.59
CA TYR A 71 18.83 -2.55 -22.44
C TYR A 71 17.99 -3.81 -22.57
N ILE A 72 16.98 -3.95 -21.73
CA ILE A 72 16.05 -5.06 -21.86
C ILE A 72 14.72 -4.57 -22.43
N GLU A 73 14.49 -4.98 -23.67
CA GLU A 73 13.28 -4.69 -24.41
C GLU A 73 12.19 -5.70 -24.04
N GLU A 74 11.06 -5.20 -23.53
CA GLU A 74 9.83 -5.96 -23.40
C GLU A 74 9.09 -6.00 -24.73
N VAL A 75 9.07 -7.17 -25.37
CA VAL A 75 8.39 -7.41 -26.66
C VAL A 75 7.04 -8.07 -26.40
N PRO A 76 5.92 -7.33 -26.42
CA PRO A 76 4.59 -7.89 -26.20
C PRO A 76 4.16 -8.84 -27.34
N ASN A 77 3.18 -9.70 -27.05
CA ASN A 77 2.48 -10.43 -28.11
C ASN A 77 1.47 -9.49 -28.83
N PRO A 78 0.98 -9.85 -30.03
CA PRO A 78 0.04 -9.00 -30.79
C PRO A 78 -1.25 -8.63 -30.05
N ILE A 79 -1.72 -9.47 -29.12
CA ILE A 79 -2.90 -9.19 -28.31
C ILE A 79 -2.61 -8.10 -27.28
N TRP A 80 -1.42 -8.10 -26.68
CA TRP A 80 -1.01 -7.04 -25.76
C TRP A 80 -0.77 -5.72 -26.48
N GLU A 81 -0.20 -5.74 -27.69
CA GLU A 81 -0.10 -4.56 -28.56
C GLU A 81 -1.47 -3.98 -28.89
N TYR A 82 -2.44 -4.84 -29.25
CA TYR A 82 -3.82 -4.45 -29.48
C TYR A 82 -4.43 -3.77 -28.24
N HIS A 83 -4.23 -4.33 -27.06
CA HIS A 83 -4.67 -3.76 -25.78
C HIS A 83 -3.78 -2.62 -25.25
N LYS A 84 -2.89 -2.06 -26.09
CA LYS A 84 -2.08 -0.88 -25.79
C LYS A 84 -1.16 -1.05 -24.57
N TYR A 85 -0.53 -2.21 -24.46
CA TYR A 85 0.49 -2.47 -23.44
C TYR A 85 1.59 -1.39 -23.44
N ILE A 86 1.91 -0.88 -22.25
CA ILE A 86 3.04 0.01 -22.00
C ILE A 86 4.08 -0.77 -21.21
N SER A 87 5.31 -0.83 -21.73
CA SER A 87 6.44 -1.51 -21.10
C SER A 87 6.85 -0.87 -19.77
N TYR A 88 7.39 -1.68 -18.87
CA TYR A 88 8.00 -1.27 -17.61
C TYR A 88 9.48 -0.87 -17.79
N SER A 89 9.79 -0.45 -19.01
CA SER A 89 11.09 -0.02 -19.49
C SER A 89 10.87 1.04 -20.58
N LYS A 90 11.80 2.00 -20.68
CA LYS A 90 11.79 3.12 -21.62
C LYS A 90 13.21 3.41 -22.11
N PRO A 91 13.53 3.14 -23.38
CA PRO A 91 14.88 3.31 -23.92
C PRO A 91 15.47 4.70 -23.62
N GLY A 92 16.70 4.74 -23.10
CA GLY A 92 17.43 5.96 -22.80
C GLY A 92 16.89 6.80 -21.64
N LYS A 93 15.90 6.30 -20.87
CA LYS A 93 15.34 7.02 -19.72
C LYS A 93 15.22 6.16 -18.47
N VAL A 94 14.57 5.00 -18.60
CA VAL A 94 14.24 4.12 -17.47
C VAL A 94 14.42 2.69 -17.93
N HIS A 95 15.15 1.88 -17.20
CA HIS A 95 15.45 0.53 -17.63
C HIS A 95 15.02 -0.47 -16.56
N ASP A 96 14.57 -1.63 -17.02
CA ASP A 96 14.56 -2.88 -16.26
C ASP A 96 13.73 -2.90 -14.96
N GLN A 97 12.63 -2.12 -14.85
CA GLN A 97 11.90 -1.99 -13.57
C GLN A 97 11.26 -3.29 -13.08
N ILE A 98 10.80 -4.16 -13.98
CA ILE A 98 10.36 -5.53 -13.62
C ILE A 98 11.55 -6.38 -13.22
N GLU A 99 12.68 -6.27 -13.94
CA GLU A 99 13.88 -7.07 -13.71
C GLU A 99 14.69 -6.69 -12.48
N LEU A 100 14.43 -5.52 -11.88
CA LEU A 100 14.88 -5.24 -10.52
C LEU A 100 14.42 -6.33 -9.54
N TYR A 101 13.26 -6.97 -9.80
CA TYR A 101 12.76 -8.11 -9.03
C TYR A 101 13.15 -9.47 -9.63
N GLY A 102 13.99 -9.48 -10.66
CA GLY A 102 14.40 -10.68 -11.40
C GLY A 102 13.47 -11.04 -12.56
N LEU A 103 14.02 -11.78 -13.53
CA LEU A 103 13.31 -12.18 -14.76
C LEU A 103 12.01 -12.92 -14.44
N PRO A 104 10.87 -12.49 -15.02
CA PRO A 104 9.60 -13.16 -14.80
C PRO A 104 9.57 -14.52 -15.49
N LYS A 105 8.94 -15.51 -14.84
CA LYS A 105 8.89 -16.91 -15.32
C LYS A 105 7.64 -17.25 -16.12
N ASN A 106 6.54 -16.55 -15.84
CA ASN A 106 5.22 -16.77 -16.45
C ASN A 106 4.33 -15.54 -16.20
N LEU A 107 3.09 -15.59 -16.71
CA LEU A 107 2.11 -14.52 -16.59
C LEU A 107 1.85 -14.09 -15.14
N ASP A 108 1.68 -15.04 -14.23
CA ASP A 108 1.38 -14.78 -12.82
C ASP A 108 2.57 -14.06 -12.15
N ASP A 109 3.79 -14.52 -12.38
CA ASP A 109 5.01 -13.89 -11.84
C ASP A 109 5.25 -12.49 -12.45
N PHE A 110 5.01 -12.32 -13.76
CA PHE A 110 5.07 -11.00 -14.40
C PHE A 110 4.04 -10.04 -13.79
N CYS A 111 2.78 -10.45 -13.67
CA CYS A 111 1.72 -9.58 -13.16
C CYS A 111 1.93 -9.23 -11.69
N GLU A 112 2.45 -10.15 -10.88
CA GLU A 112 2.78 -9.89 -9.48
C GLU A 112 3.92 -8.88 -9.33
N LYS A 113 5.01 -9.02 -10.11
CA LYS A 113 6.08 -8.01 -10.18
C LYS A 113 5.57 -6.67 -10.69
N ALA A 114 4.67 -6.68 -11.67
CA ALA A 114 4.02 -5.49 -12.17
C ALA A 114 3.16 -4.80 -11.10
N GLN A 115 2.51 -5.54 -10.19
CA GLN A 115 1.81 -4.95 -9.05
C GLN A 115 2.78 -4.23 -8.10
N LEU A 116 3.94 -4.81 -7.79
CA LEU A 116 4.96 -4.12 -6.98
C LEU A 116 5.40 -2.81 -7.64
N VAL A 117 5.67 -2.83 -8.95
CA VAL A 117 6.05 -1.62 -9.68
C VAL A 117 4.90 -0.61 -9.73
N ASN A 118 3.67 -1.04 -9.99
CA ASN A 118 2.49 -0.16 -9.99
C ASN A 118 2.36 0.58 -8.64
N PHE A 119 2.48 -0.15 -7.52
CA PHE A 119 2.42 0.44 -6.19
C PHE A 119 3.48 1.54 -6.01
N VAL A 120 4.73 1.22 -6.35
CA VAL A 120 5.86 2.16 -6.21
C VAL A 120 5.69 3.38 -7.10
N GLN A 121 5.34 3.18 -8.38
CA GLN A 121 5.19 4.25 -9.35
C GLN A 121 4.14 5.26 -8.93
N TYR A 122 2.94 4.80 -8.57
CA TYR A 122 1.85 5.70 -8.23
C TYR A 122 1.99 6.33 -6.84
N ARG A 123 2.62 5.64 -5.88
CA ARG A 123 3.00 6.27 -4.61
C ARG A 123 4.03 7.37 -4.85
N ALA A 124 5.13 7.07 -5.52
CA ALA A 124 6.22 8.02 -5.76
C ALA A 124 5.78 9.21 -6.60
N LEU A 125 4.91 9.00 -7.60
CA LEU A 125 4.31 10.07 -8.39
C LEU A 125 3.60 11.07 -7.49
N LEU A 126 2.71 10.60 -6.61
CA LEU A 126 1.93 11.51 -5.77
C LEU A 126 2.75 12.09 -4.62
N GLU A 127 3.63 11.30 -3.96
CA GLU A 127 4.55 11.80 -2.94
C GLU A 127 5.52 12.86 -3.50
N GLY A 128 5.98 12.70 -4.75
CA GLY A 128 6.79 13.68 -5.46
C GLY A 128 6.05 14.99 -5.72
N TRP A 129 4.75 14.92 -6.00
CA TRP A 129 3.88 16.09 -6.08
C TRP A 129 3.65 16.75 -4.71
N THR A 130 3.34 15.95 -3.68
CA THR A 130 3.05 16.49 -2.35
C THR A 130 4.29 17.12 -1.73
N CYS A 131 5.51 16.60 -1.96
CA CYS A 131 6.74 17.15 -1.35
C CYS A 131 7.00 18.63 -1.69
N ARG A 132 6.42 19.15 -2.78
CA ARG A 132 6.48 20.57 -3.18
C ARG A 132 5.10 21.25 -3.25
N MET A 133 4.11 20.69 -2.55
CA MET A 133 2.77 21.25 -2.45
C MET A 133 2.82 22.70 -1.94
N TRP A 134 2.17 23.61 -2.66
CA TRP A 134 2.09 25.06 -2.42
C TRP A 134 3.42 25.82 -2.40
N THR A 135 4.56 25.18 -2.67
CA THR A 135 5.83 25.88 -2.92
C THR A 135 6.12 25.93 -4.42
N LYS A 136 5.86 24.83 -5.11
CA LYS A 136 5.95 24.72 -6.57
C LYS A 136 4.65 24.25 -7.20
N TYR A 137 4.05 23.24 -6.59
CA TYR A 137 2.97 22.45 -7.16
C TYR A 137 1.62 22.83 -6.55
N THR A 138 0.60 23.00 -7.39
CA THR A 138 -0.76 23.40 -7.02
C THR A 138 -1.80 22.31 -7.25
N GLY A 139 -1.48 21.31 -8.08
CA GLY A 139 -2.37 20.17 -8.29
C GLY A 139 -1.93 19.26 -9.42
N VAL A 140 -2.42 18.03 -9.35
CA VAL A 140 -2.16 16.98 -10.32
C VAL A 140 -3.42 16.14 -10.52
N LEU A 141 -3.68 15.73 -11.76
CA LEU A 141 -4.75 14.77 -12.05
C LEU A 141 -4.14 13.50 -12.67
N ILE A 142 -4.54 12.35 -12.14
CA ILE A 142 -4.01 11.07 -12.59
C ILE A 142 -4.65 10.67 -13.92
N TRP A 143 -3.79 10.31 -14.87
CA TRP A 143 -4.08 9.54 -16.07
C TRP A 143 -3.66 8.07 -15.86
N LYS A 144 -4.57 7.19 -15.48
CA LYS A 144 -5.99 7.44 -15.23
C LYS A 144 -6.50 6.43 -14.22
N THR A 145 -7.69 6.69 -13.72
CA THR A 145 -8.37 5.79 -12.77
C THR A 145 -8.77 4.46 -13.43
N GLN A 146 -9.19 4.46 -14.70
CA GLN A 146 -9.60 3.25 -15.41
C GLN A 146 -9.45 3.35 -16.94
N ASN A 147 -9.36 2.20 -17.60
CA ASN A 147 -9.48 2.12 -19.05
C ASN A 147 -10.95 2.01 -19.49
N PRO A 148 -11.34 2.56 -20.67
CA PRO A 148 -12.70 2.40 -21.22
C PRO A 148 -12.99 0.97 -21.73
N TRP A 149 -12.00 0.09 -21.68
CA TRP A 149 -11.98 -1.29 -22.18
C TRP A 149 -10.82 -2.04 -21.51
N THR A 150 -10.50 -3.27 -21.93
CA THR A 150 -9.47 -4.18 -21.35
C THR A 150 -8.02 -3.75 -21.65
N GLY A 151 -7.72 -2.46 -21.53
CA GLY A 151 -6.41 -1.88 -21.82
C GLY A 151 -5.33 -2.28 -20.80
N LEU A 152 -4.08 -2.39 -21.28
CA LEU A 152 -2.88 -2.73 -20.51
C LEU A 152 -1.98 -1.51 -20.29
N ARG A 153 -2.59 -0.40 -19.90
CA ARG A 153 -1.96 0.90 -19.63
C ARG A 153 -2.55 1.54 -18.38
N GLY A 154 -1.90 2.58 -17.87
CA GLY A 154 -2.23 3.28 -16.61
C GLY A 154 -3.68 3.19 -16.18
N GLN A 155 -3.92 2.53 -15.06
CA GLN A 155 -5.23 2.27 -14.45
C GLN A 155 -5.09 1.91 -12.97
N PHE A 156 -6.03 2.37 -12.16
CA PHE A 156 -6.17 1.99 -10.76
C PHE A 156 -7.08 0.79 -10.55
N TYR A 157 -8.07 0.63 -11.41
CA TYR A 157 -8.87 -0.59 -11.47
C TYR A 157 -9.10 -0.99 -12.91
N ASP A 158 -9.21 -2.29 -13.12
CA ASP A 158 -9.35 -2.86 -14.45
C ASP A 158 -10.81 -2.88 -14.92
N HIS A 159 -11.03 -3.41 -16.12
CA HIS A 159 -12.35 -3.48 -16.75
C HIS A 159 -13.37 -4.32 -15.96
N LEU A 160 -12.91 -5.22 -15.08
CA LEU A 160 -13.74 -6.02 -14.20
C LEU A 160 -13.91 -5.39 -12.80
N HIS A 161 -13.39 -4.17 -12.62
CA HIS A 161 -13.34 -3.43 -11.36
C HIS A 161 -12.45 -4.06 -10.28
N ASP A 162 -11.48 -4.91 -10.65
CA ASP A 162 -10.44 -5.32 -9.71
C ASP A 162 -9.44 -4.18 -9.53
N GLN A 163 -9.07 -3.90 -8.28
CA GLN A 163 -8.21 -2.78 -7.93
C GLN A 163 -6.74 -3.21 -7.97
N THR A 164 -5.94 -2.53 -8.77
CA THR A 164 -4.50 -2.79 -8.88
C THR A 164 -3.77 -2.25 -7.66
N ALA A 165 -2.54 -2.73 -7.42
CA ALA A 165 -1.70 -2.19 -6.37
C ALA A 165 -1.35 -0.70 -6.61
N GLY A 166 -1.46 -0.20 -7.85
CA GLY A 166 -1.31 1.22 -8.16
C GLY A 166 -2.38 2.10 -7.50
N PHE A 167 -3.63 1.61 -7.38
CA PHE A 167 -4.68 2.28 -6.61
C PHE A 167 -4.25 2.49 -5.15
N TYR A 168 -3.72 1.44 -4.52
CA TYR A 168 -3.32 1.46 -3.11
C TYR A 168 -2.05 2.28 -2.89
N GLY A 169 -1.10 2.25 -3.83
CA GLY A 169 0.06 3.13 -3.81
C GLY A 169 -0.33 4.62 -3.88
N CYS A 170 -1.21 4.98 -4.81
CA CYS A 170 -1.74 6.34 -4.91
C CYS A 170 -2.53 6.74 -3.66
N ARG A 171 -3.40 5.86 -3.17
CA ARG A 171 -4.27 6.14 -2.02
C ARG A 171 -3.46 6.33 -0.73
N CYS A 172 -2.40 5.55 -0.54
CA CYS A 172 -1.44 5.74 0.56
C CYS A 172 -0.80 7.13 0.51
N ALA A 173 -0.30 7.55 -0.66
CA ALA A 173 0.29 8.87 -0.84
C ALA A 173 -0.71 10.04 -0.76
N ALA A 174 -2.02 9.75 -0.87
CA ALA A 174 -3.10 10.74 -0.86
C ALA A 174 -3.69 11.00 0.53
N GLU A 175 -3.13 10.41 1.60
CA GLU A 175 -3.57 10.66 2.97
C GLU A 175 -3.52 12.16 3.30
N PRO A 176 -4.56 12.75 3.93
CA PRO A 176 -4.56 14.18 4.24
C PRO A 176 -3.44 14.62 5.19
N ILE A 177 -3.07 13.74 6.12
CA ILE A 177 -1.90 13.83 6.98
C ILE A 177 -1.04 12.61 6.63
N HIS A 178 0.18 12.83 6.14
CA HIS A 178 0.99 11.75 5.58
C HIS A 178 2.46 11.86 5.98
N VAL A 179 3.09 10.74 6.33
CA VAL A 179 4.54 10.64 6.47
C VAL A 179 5.14 9.95 5.26
N GLN A 180 6.15 10.56 4.65
CA GLN A 180 6.76 10.08 3.41
C GLN A 180 8.28 10.17 3.45
N LEU A 181 8.95 9.38 2.61
CA LEU A 181 10.37 9.48 2.30
C LEU A 181 10.54 10.19 0.96
N ASN A 182 11.20 11.34 0.96
CA ASN A 182 11.61 12.02 -0.27
C ASN A 182 12.74 11.23 -0.95
N LEU A 183 12.46 10.61 -2.10
CA LEU A 183 13.42 9.70 -2.75
C LEU A 183 14.62 10.41 -3.40
N ASP A 184 14.55 11.72 -3.64
CA ASP A 184 15.68 12.52 -4.14
C ASP A 184 16.61 12.94 -3.00
N THR A 185 16.06 13.52 -1.92
CA THR A 185 16.86 14.07 -0.82
C THR A 185 17.14 13.10 0.32
N TYR A 186 16.39 11.99 0.38
CA TYR A 186 16.36 11.03 1.49
C TYR A 186 15.92 11.60 2.85
N PHE A 187 15.24 12.76 2.86
CA PHE A 187 14.56 13.25 4.05
C PHE A 187 13.22 12.56 4.26
N ILE A 188 12.92 12.25 5.52
CA ILE A 188 11.58 11.92 5.97
C ILE A 188 10.83 13.23 6.18
N GLU A 189 9.67 13.33 5.56
CA GLU A 189 8.82 14.52 5.51
C GLU A 189 7.45 14.22 6.10
N VAL A 190 6.80 15.25 6.65
CA VAL A 190 5.39 15.19 7.02
C VAL A 190 4.61 16.18 6.17
N VAL A 191 3.57 15.67 5.52
CA VAL A 191 2.59 16.42 4.75
C VAL A 191 1.36 16.65 5.62
N ASN A 192 0.95 17.91 5.75
CA ASN A 192 -0.32 18.29 6.32
C ASN A 192 -1.12 19.06 5.26
N THR A 193 -2.11 18.43 4.65
CA THR A 193 -3.02 19.08 3.68
C THR A 193 -4.24 19.73 4.35
N THR A 194 -4.42 19.52 5.66
CA THR A 194 -5.59 19.96 6.41
C THR A 194 -5.54 21.46 6.72
N ALA A 195 -6.65 21.99 7.25
CA ALA A 195 -6.77 23.40 7.62
C ALA A 195 -6.16 23.73 9.00
N ASP A 196 -5.89 22.71 9.82
CA ASP A 196 -5.45 22.85 11.19
C ASP A 196 -3.97 22.50 11.35
N GLU A 197 -3.34 23.09 12.36
CA GLU A 197 -1.96 22.74 12.72
C GLU A 197 -1.94 21.33 13.30
N LEU A 198 -0.96 20.54 12.85
CA LEU A 198 -0.69 19.25 13.44
C LEU A 198 0.39 19.40 14.52
N SER A 199 -0.03 19.54 15.77
CA SER A 199 0.85 19.61 16.93
C SER A 199 0.95 18.28 17.65
N ASP A 200 1.94 18.17 18.56
CA ASP A 200 2.06 17.03 19.48
C ASP A 200 2.18 15.67 18.78
N VAL A 201 2.90 15.63 17.66
CA VAL A 201 3.19 14.40 16.93
C VAL A 201 4.67 14.07 16.94
N ALA A 202 4.99 12.81 16.68
CA ALA A 202 6.35 12.33 16.45
C ALA A 202 6.36 11.23 15.38
N ILE A 203 7.54 10.95 14.83
CA ILE A 203 7.73 9.92 13.82
C ILE A 203 8.53 8.77 14.43
N GLU A 204 7.97 7.56 14.35
CA GLU A 204 8.72 6.33 14.51
C GLU A 204 9.26 5.87 13.14
N VAL A 205 10.57 5.65 13.09
CA VAL A 205 11.31 5.19 11.92
C VAL A 205 11.94 3.85 12.26
N SER A 206 11.54 2.79 11.57
CA SER A 206 12.11 1.46 11.74
C SER A 206 12.53 0.86 10.41
N VAL A 207 13.75 0.30 10.37
CA VAL A 207 14.24 -0.46 9.22
C VAL A 207 14.32 -1.91 9.60
N TRP A 208 13.85 -2.78 8.72
CA TRP A 208 13.82 -4.21 8.88
C TRP A 208 14.57 -4.89 7.75
N ASP A 209 15.40 -5.87 8.08
CA ASP A 209 16.00 -6.74 7.08
C ASP A 209 15.09 -7.91 6.72
N LEU A 210 15.51 -8.69 5.72
CA LEU A 210 14.79 -9.90 5.30
C LEU A 210 14.79 -10.97 6.40
N GLU A 211 15.67 -10.87 7.40
CA GLU A 211 15.69 -11.77 8.55
C GLU A 211 14.66 -11.39 9.64
N GLY A 212 13.95 -10.27 9.48
CA GLY A 212 13.02 -9.74 10.48
C GLY A 212 13.74 -9.05 11.64
N THR A 213 15.03 -8.78 11.52
CA THR A 213 15.78 -7.97 12.49
C THR A 213 15.52 -6.49 12.20
N CYS A 214 15.47 -5.68 13.26
CA CYS A 214 15.35 -4.22 13.16
C CYS A 214 16.72 -3.54 13.38
N PRO A 215 17.62 -3.46 12.37
CA PRO A 215 18.95 -2.88 12.52
C PRO A 215 18.97 -1.36 12.74
N TYR A 216 17.86 -0.66 12.48
CA TYR A 216 17.75 0.77 12.73
C TYR A 216 16.38 1.12 13.27
N TYR A 217 16.37 1.82 14.39
CA TYR A 217 15.16 2.31 15.05
C TYR A 217 15.42 3.72 15.59
N LYS A 218 14.51 4.63 15.31
CA LYS A 218 14.56 6.01 15.80
C LYS A 218 13.14 6.54 16.00
N VAL A 219 12.92 7.23 17.11
CA VAL A 219 11.76 8.10 17.30
C VAL A 219 12.26 9.54 17.27
N THR A 220 11.58 10.43 16.55
CA THR A 220 11.93 11.86 16.54
C THR A 220 11.54 12.53 17.84
N GLU A 221 12.09 13.71 18.10
CA GLU A 221 11.48 14.62 19.07
C GLU A 221 10.07 15.03 18.61
N LYS A 222 9.33 15.67 19.52
CA LYS A 222 8.03 16.28 19.22
C LYS A 222 8.18 17.27 18.07
N ILE A 223 7.29 17.18 17.09
CA ILE A 223 7.22 18.08 15.95
C ILE A 223 5.85 18.78 15.88
N SER A 224 5.81 19.91 15.18
CA SER A 224 4.58 20.56 14.76
C SER A 224 4.64 20.84 13.26
N VAL A 225 3.52 20.64 12.56
CA VAL A 225 3.42 20.82 11.11
C VAL A 225 2.29 21.78 10.80
N PRO A 226 2.59 22.98 10.29
CA PRO A 226 1.57 23.97 9.96
C PRO A 226 0.52 23.43 8.96
N PRO A 227 -0.69 24.03 8.93
CA PRO A 227 -1.69 23.72 7.92
C PRO A 227 -1.14 23.87 6.50
N LYS A 228 -1.60 23.01 5.59
CA LYS A 228 -1.31 23.10 4.15
C LYS A 228 0.19 23.23 3.87
N LYS A 229 1.01 22.41 4.51
CA LYS A 229 2.47 22.49 4.39
C LYS A 229 3.12 21.11 4.42
N VAL A 230 4.28 21.03 3.78
CA VAL A 230 5.22 19.92 3.93
C VAL A 230 6.44 20.40 4.70
N VAL A 231 6.86 19.61 5.69
CA VAL A 231 8.03 19.92 6.51
C VAL A 231 9.00 18.74 6.47
N PRO A 232 10.26 18.94 6.03
CA PRO A 232 11.31 17.94 6.18
C PRO A 232 11.73 17.85 7.64
N ILE A 233 11.76 16.63 8.18
CA ILE A 233 11.97 16.38 9.61
C ILE A 233 13.34 15.81 9.89
N VAL A 234 13.73 14.74 9.20
CA VAL A 234 14.97 14.02 9.51
C VAL A 234 15.55 13.29 8.30
N ASP A 235 16.87 13.39 8.11
CA ASP A 235 17.62 12.63 7.10
C ASP A 235 17.64 11.13 7.43
N MET A 236 17.33 10.30 6.43
CA MET A 236 17.34 8.84 6.57
C MET A 236 18.76 8.29 6.41
N LYS A 237 19.41 8.00 7.55
CA LYS A 237 20.85 7.65 7.59
C LYS A 237 21.18 6.17 7.38
N TYR A 238 20.21 5.26 7.51
CA TYR A 238 20.46 3.82 7.42
C TYR A 238 21.18 3.37 6.14
N PRO A 239 20.83 3.85 4.92
CA PRO A 239 21.45 3.40 3.68
C PRO A 239 22.95 3.74 3.60
N LYS A 240 23.39 4.74 4.37
CA LYS A 240 24.79 5.19 4.46
C LYS A 240 25.54 4.52 5.63
N SER A 241 24.89 3.62 6.37
CA SER A 241 25.50 2.94 7.51
C SER A 241 26.42 1.80 7.08
N LYS A 242 27.45 1.48 7.89
CA LYS A 242 28.46 0.45 7.55
C LYS A 242 27.89 -0.94 7.29
N ASN A 243 26.74 -1.27 7.89
CA ASN A 243 26.14 -2.61 7.86
C ASN A 243 24.74 -2.57 7.20
N ALA A 244 24.48 -1.57 6.35
CA ALA A 244 23.20 -1.49 5.65
C ALA A 244 23.02 -2.73 4.75
N LYS A 245 21.84 -3.33 4.82
CA LYS A 245 21.51 -4.51 3.99
C LYS A 245 21.22 -4.09 2.55
N PRO A 246 21.57 -4.91 1.54
CA PRO A 246 21.36 -4.57 0.12
C PRO A 246 19.89 -4.30 -0.22
N VAL A 247 18.96 -5.03 0.39
CA VAL A 247 17.52 -4.82 0.35
C VAL A 247 17.01 -4.73 1.79
N TYR A 248 16.13 -3.78 2.05
CA TYR A 248 15.56 -3.54 3.38
C TYR A 248 14.15 -2.97 3.28
N PHE A 249 13.40 -3.11 4.36
CA PHE A 249 12.07 -2.52 4.51
C PHE A 249 12.14 -1.33 5.45
N LEU A 250 11.52 -0.21 5.08
CA LEU A 250 11.38 0.97 5.93
C LEU A 250 9.92 1.14 6.30
N LEU A 251 9.64 1.21 7.60
CA LEU A 251 8.33 1.52 8.13
C LEU A 251 8.39 2.87 8.86
N LEU A 252 7.58 3.80 8.38
CA LEU A 252 7.35 5.11 8.98
C LEU A 252 5.98 5.13 9.63
N LYS A 253 5.91 5.62 10.86
CA LYS A 253 4.65 5.89 11.56
C LYS A 253 4.67 7.28 12.14
N LEU A 254 3.70 8.10 11.74
CA LEU A 254 3.41 9.37 12.38
C LEU A 254 2.32 9.13 13.41
N PHE A 255 2.57 9.51 14.66
CA PHE A 255 1.64 9.25 15.75
C PHE A 255 1.49 10.46 16.67
N LYS A 256 0.33 10.56 17.32
CA LYS A 256 0.06 11.55 18.36
C LYS A 256 0.72 11.14 19.68
N LEU A 257 1.39 12.07 20.34
CA LEU A 257 2.03 11.84 21.63
C LEU A 257 1.01 11.68 22.77
N SER A 258 -0.20 12.22 22.62
CA SER A 258 -1.24 12.19 23.64
C SER A 258 -1.82 10.80 23.91
N ASP A 259 -2.02 10.01 22.86
CA ASP A 259 -2.74 8.73 22.90
C ASP A 259 -2.07 7.63 22.06
N THR A 260 -0.92 7.91 21.46
CA THR A 260 -0.18 7.02 20.54
C THR A 260 -0.95 6.64 19.27
N ALA A 261 -2.04 7.34 18.95
CA ALA A 261 -2.82 7.08 17.75
C ALA A 261 -1.97 7.31 16.50
N ILE A 262 -1.92 6.30 15.62
CA ILE A 262 -1.23 6.38 14.34
C ILE A 262 -2.08 7.21 13.38
N LEU A 263 -1.53 8.33 12.91
CA LEU A 263 -2.19 9.22 11.95
C LEU A 263 -1.83 8.88 10.50
N SER A 264 -0.63 8.36 10.29
CA SER A 264 -0.16 7.89 8.98
C SER A 264 0.84 6.78 9.15
N ARG A 265 0.77 5.79 8.28
CA ARG A 265 1.66 4.62 8.23
C ARG A 265 2.11 4.41 6.80
N ASN A 266 3.42 4.45 6.56
CA ASN A 266 3.97 4.28 5.23
C ASN A 266 5.10 3.25 5.22
N PHE A 267 5.01 2.27 4.33
CA PHE A 267 5.89 1.11 4.28
C PHE A 267 6.59 1.02 2.91
N TYR A 268 7.92 1.09 2.90
CA TYR A 268 8.74 1.00 1.71
C TYR A 268 9.55 -0.31 1.72
N TRP A 269 9.77 -0.86 0.53
CA TRP A 269 10.88 -1.79 0.28
C TRP A 269 11.87 -1.06 -0.61
N LEU A 270 13.13 -1.06 -0.21
CA LEU A 270 14.19 -0.25 -0.81
C LEU A 270 15.43 -1.11 -0.99
N HIS A 271 16.27 -0.73 -1.94
CA HIS A 271 17.62 -1.26 -2.09
C HIS A 271 18.66 -0.16 -1.86
N LEU A 272 19.90 -0.54 -1.61
CA LEU A 272 21.00 0.43 -1.59
C LEU A 272 21.22 1.05 -2.98
N PRO A 273 21.72 2.29 -3.09
CA PRO A 273 21.98 2.92 -4.38
C PRO A 273 22.79 2.03 -5.33
N GLY A 274 22.31 1.86 -6.56
CA GLY A 274 22.90 0.96 -7.57
C GLY A 274 22.61 -0.53 -7.38
N GLY A 275 21.81 -0.90 -6.38
CA GLY A 275 21.32 -2.26 -6.14
C GLY A 275 20.04 -2.61 -6.91
N ASP A 276 19.43 -3.74 -6.52
CA ASP A 276 18.17 -4.24 -7.07
C ASP A 276 17.33 -4.94 -5.97
N TYR A 277 16.17 -5.47 -6.34
CA TYR A 277 15.25 -6.20 -5.45
C TYR A 277 15.35 -7.72 -5.60
N LYS A 278 16.36 -8.28 -6.29
CA LYS A 278 16.40 -9.73 -6.61
C LYS A 278 16.47 -10.61 -5.37
N LEU A 279 16.97 -10.11 -4.24
CA LEU A 279 16.92 -10.83 -2.97
C LEU A 279 15.49 -11.14 -2.51
N LEU A 280 14.49 -10.38 -2.99
CA LEU A 280 13.08 -10.68 -2.74
C LEU A 280 12.64 -11.98 -3.43
N GLU A 281 13.25 -12.41 -4.54
CA GLU A 281 12.88 -13.70 -5.17
C GLU A 281 13.17 -14.88 -4.26
N ALA A 282 14.32 -14.89 -3.58
CA ALA A 282 14.59 -15.93 -2.57
C ALA A 282 13.68 -15.77 -1.34
N TYR A 283 13.29 -14.53 -1.03
CA TYR A 283 12.42 -14.20 0.09
C TYR A 283 10.99 -14.75 -0.06
N ARG A 284 10.54 -14.99 -1.30
CA ARG A 284 9.24 -15.60 -1.62
C ARG A 284 8.98 -16.89 -0.83
N GLU A 285 10.01 -17.72 -0.66
CA GLU A 285 9.90 -19.00 0.04
C GLU A 285 9.85 -18.86 1.57
N LYS A 286 10.04 -17.65 2.11
CA LYS A 286 10.12 -17.41 3.54
C LYS A 286 8.73 -17.25 4.17
N LYS A 287 8.20 -18.37 4.69
CA LYS A 287 6.90 -18.44 5.35
C LYS A 287 6.90 -17.77 6.72
N VAL A 288 6.44 -16.53 6.75
CA VAL A 288 6.22 -15.77 7.98
C VAL A 288 4.93 -16.26 8.67
N PRO A 289 4.88 -16.40 10.01
CA PRO A 289 3.63 -16.76 10.69
C PRO A 289 2.69 -15.56 10.80
N LEU A 290 1.43 -15.75 10.38
CA LEU A 290 0.34 -14.80 10.59
C LEU A 290 -0.71 -15.42 11.50
N LYS A 291 -1.24 -14.59 12.40
CA LYS A 291 -2.51 -14.84 13.09
C LYS A 291 -3.57 -13.96 12.44
N ILE A 292 -4.62 -14.59 11.92
CA ILE A 292 -5.69 -13.92 11.20
C ILE A 292 -7.01 -14.21 11.92
N THR A 293 -7.77 -13.17 12.26
CA THR A 293 -9.11 -13.31 12.82
C THR A 293 -10.10 -12.54 11.95
N SER A 294 -11.25 -13.15 11.66
CA SER A 294 -12.27 -12.55 10.82
C SER A 294 -13.63 -12.55 11.48
N GLN A 295 -14.36 -11.46 11.27
CA GLN A 295 -15.74 -11.27 11.67
C GLN A 295 -16.57 -10.91 10.44
N VAL A 296 -17.77 -11.49 10.33
CA VAL A 296 -18.64 -11.33 9.16
C VAL A 296 -20.00 -10.84 9.62
N LEU A 297 -20.48 -9.77 9.00
CA LEU A 297 -21.85 -9.28 9.13
C LEU A 297 -22.54 -9.37 7.77
N ILE A 298 -23.65 -10.09 7.72
CA ILE A 298 -24.45 -10.28 6.50
C ILE A 298 -25.76 -9.50 6.64
N THR A 299 -26.03 -8.62 5.67
CA THR A 299 -27.29 -7.86 5.56
C THR A 299 -27.83 -7.97 4.13
N GLY A 300 -28.86 -8.79 3.92
CA GLY A 300 -29.34 -9.09 2.56
C GLY A 300 -28.27 -9.84 1.75
N SER A 301 -27.93 -9.33 0.57
CA SER A 301 -26.83 -9.82 -0.28
C SER A 301 -25.47 -9.19 0.06
N THR A 302 -25.44 -8.17 0.93
CA THR A 302 -24.23 -7.45 1.31
C THR A 302 -23.48 -8.19 2.42
N TYR A 303 -22.19 -8.40 2.19
CA TYR A 303 -21.23 -8.93 3.17
C TYR A 303 -20.31 -7.80 3.61
N LYS A 304 -20.23 -7.60 4.93
CA LYS A 304 -19.18 -6.79 5.55
C LYS A 304 -18.27 -7.72 6.33
N VAL A 305 -16.98 -7.71 6.00
CA VAL A 305 -15.99 -8.58 6.62
C VAL A 305 -14.92 -7.71 7.25
N GLN A 306 -14.64 -7.92 8.53
CA GLN A 306 -13.51 -7.31 9.22
C GLN A 306 -12.44 -8.38 9.44
N VAL A 307 -11.23 -8.15 8.93
CA VAL A 307 -10.10 -9.06 9.03
C VAL A 307 -8.99 -8.41 9.85
N HIS A 308 -8.64 -8.98 10.98
CA HIS A 308 -7.47 -8.59 11.76
C HIS A 308 -6.32 -9.54 11.44
N MET A 309 -5.14 -8.99 11.18
CA MET A 309 -3.93 -9.75 10.86
C MET A 309 -2.80 -9.29 11.76
N GLN A 310 -2.05 -10.25 12.29
CA GLN A 310 -0.85 -10.00 13.08
C GLN A 310 0.30 -10.84 12.53
N ASN A 311 1.46 -10.20 12.31
CA ASN A 311 2.71 -10.92 12.12
C ASN A 311 3.22 -11.45 13.45
N MET A 312 3.38 -12.78 13.55
CA MET A 312 3.75 -13.49 14.78
C MET A 312 5.26 -13.75 14.90
N SER A 313 6.07 -13.18 14.01
CA SER A 313 7.54 -13.24 14.11
C SER A 313 8.04 -12.63 15.41
N LYS A 314 9.12 -13.17 15.97
CA LYS A 314 9.73 -12.69 17.21
C LYS A 314 10.33 -11.30 17.02
N LYS A 315 10.20 -10.43 18.03
CA LYS A 315 10.85 -9.12 18.05
C LYS A 315 12.36 -9.34 18.24
N SER A 316 13.20 -8.80 17.36
CA SER A 316 14.65 -8.82 17.58
C SER A 316 14.99 -8.07 18.88
N ASN A 317 15.77 -8.71 19.77
CA ASN A 317 16.12 -8.33 21.14
C ASN A 317 16.03 -6.82 21.51
N GLU A 318 15.39 -6.54 22.64
CA GLU A 318 15.18 -5.21 23.27
C GLU A 318 16.46 -4.42 23.60
N SER A 319 17.65 -5.00 23.45
CA SER A 319 18.92 -4.37 23.87
C SER A 319 19.31 -3.15 23.03
N THR A 320 18.92 -3.10 21.74
CA THR A 320 19.22 -1.94 20.89
C THR A 320 18.23 -0.78 21.14
N VAL A 321 16.96 -1.10 21.44
CA VAL A 321 15.88 -0.10 21.64
C VAL A 321 16.05 0.65 22.97
N ARG A 322 16.47 -0.01 24.05
CA ARG A 322 16.70 0.64 25.37
C ARG A 322 17.92 1.58 25.40
N SER A 323 18.86 1.45 24.46
CA SER A 323 20.08 2.28 24.45
C SER A 323 19.84 3.71 23.95
N ASN A 324 18.81 3.92 23.12
CA ASN A 324 18.45 5.24 22.62
C ASN A 324 17.36 5.95 23.45
N SER A 325 16.49 5.22 24.16
CA SER A 325 15.50 5.86 25.05
C SER A 325 16.14 6.48 26.29
N LYS A 326 17.23 5.88 26.82
CA LYS A 326 17.97 6.41 27.99
C LYS A 326 18.70 7.74 27.76
N ARG A 327 18.68 8.29 26.54
CA ARG A 327 19.35 9.57 26.23
C ARG A 327 18.44 10.79 26.36
N ILE A 328 17.14 10.59 26.58
CA ILE A 328 16.17 11.68 26.77
C ILE A 328 15.93 11.98 28.27
N ASP A 329 16.23 11.03 29.18
CA ASP A 329 15.97 11.18 30.63
C ASP A 329 17.19 11.65 31.46
N ARG A 330 18.05 12.53 30.91
CA ARG A 330 19.13 13.15 31.70
C ARG A 330 19.06 14.67 31.66
N VAL A 331 18.00 15.22 32.23
CA VAL A 331 18.04 16.51 32.92
C VAL A 331 17.23 16.36 34.21
N ASP A 332 17.94 16.60 35.31
CA ASP A 332 17.53 16.77 36.71
C ASP A 332 16.96 15.58 37.51
N LYS A 333 17.78 15.15 38.49
CA LYS A 333 17.42 14.31 39.62
C LYS A 333 16.91 15.18 40.77
N ASP A 334 15.83 14.73 41.42
CA ASP A 334 15.80 14.33 42.83
C ASP A 334 14.33 14.18 43.25
N ASP A 335 13.84 12.95 43.40
CA ASP A 335 13.37 12.39 44.67
C ASP A 335 12.77 10.99 44.48
N ASP A 336 12.93 10.18 45.52
CA ASP A 336 12.58 8.77 45.61
C ASP A 336 11.09 8.47 45.34
N ASN A 337 10.81 7.47 44.51
CA ASN A 337 9.82 6.42 44.81
C ASN A 337 9.84 5.30 43.76
N ASP A 338 10.03 4.08 44.24
CA ASP A 338 9.81 2.83 43.52
C ASP A 338 8.36 2.74 43.04
N TYR A 339 8.15 2.70 41.73
CA TYR A 339 6.96 2.09 41.14
C TYR A 339 7.36 1.30 39.87
N ASP A 340 7.36 -0.01 40.03
CA ASP A 340 7.37 -0.99 38.96
C ASP A 340 6.07 -0.85 38.15
N MET A 341 6.17 -0.38 36.90
CA MET A 341 5.03 -0.20 35.99
C MET A 341 5.24 -1.07 34.75
N SER A 342 4.93 -2.35 34.88
CA SER A 342 4.58 -3.20 33.75
C SER A 342 3.19 -2.81 33.24
N SER A 343 3.11 -1.78 32.40
CA SER A 343 1.87 -1.44 31.68
C SER A 343 1.86 -2.14 30.32
N SER A 344 1.39 -3.39 30.33
CA SER A 344 0.85 -4.01 29.13
C SER A 344 -0.47 -3.32 28.84
N ALA A 345 -0.47 -2.31 27.97
CA ALA A 345 -1.70 -1.68 27.50
C ALA A 345 -2.51 -2.72 26.70
N VAL A 346 -3.49 -3.31 27.38
CA VAL A 346 -4.58 -4.08 26.77
C VAL A 346 -5.39 -3.08 25.97
N ILE A 347 -5.19 -3.07 24.65
CA ILE A 347 -6.10 -2.38 23.73
C ILE A 347 -7.41 -3.17 23.79
N ASN A 348 -8.46 -2.56 24.37
CA ASN A 348 -9.81 -3.11 24.33
C ASN A 348 -10.26 -3.21 22.87
N LEU A 349 -10.38 -4.44 22.39
CA LEU A 349 -11.03 -4.80 21.13
C LEU A 349 -12.53 -4.90 21.39
N ASP A 350 -13.24 -3.78 21.36
CA ASP A 350 -14.72 -3.79 21.43
C ASP A 350 -15.36 -2.72 20.51
N GLU A 351 -14.70 -2.35 19.42
CA GLU A 351 -15.37 -1.63 18.31
C GLU A 351 -15.74 -2.62 17.21
N ALA A 352 -16.69 -3.50 17.54
CA ALA A 352 -17.45 -4.25 16.56
C ALA A 352 -18.45 -3.31 15.89
N PHE A 353 -18.30 -3.10 14.57
CA PHE A 353 -19.19 -2.33 13.69
C PHE A 353 -19.73 -1.02 14.29
N ASP A 354 -19.06 0.10 14.03
CA ASP A 354 -19.69 1.42 14.13
C ASP A 354 -20.88 1.47 13.15
N ILE A 355 -22.08 1.31 13.68
CA ILE A 355 -23.33 1.61 12.98
C ILE A 355 -23.55 3.11 13.16
N PRO A 356 -23.58 3.93 12.09
CA PRO A 356 -23.90 5.34 12.23
C PRO A 356 -25.35 5.48 12.72
N THR A 357 -25.53 5.94 13.96
CA THR A 357 -26.81 6.48 14.40
C THR A 357 -26.87 7.93 13.94
N GLU A 358 -27.74 8.21 12.96
CA GLU A 358 -28.05 9.59 12.57
C GLU A 358 -28.52 10.38 13.79
N HIS A 359 -27.74 11.39 14.18
CA HIS A 359 -28.20 12.43 15.07
C HIS A 359 -29.04 13.45 14.28
N SER A 360 -30.35 13.43 14.50
CA SER A 360 -31.21 14.58 14.22
C SER A 360 -32.20 14.80 15.35
N GLY A 361 -32.34 16.07 15.73
CA GLY A 361 -32.92 16.58 16.97
C GLY A 361 -34.39 16.22 17.23
N GLY A 362 -34.76 16.37 18.50
CA GLY A 362 -36.04 15.95 19.06
C GLY A 362 -37.28 16.62 18.45
N GLY A 363 -38.34 15.83 18.38
CA GLY A 363 -39.70 16.26 18.04
C GLY A 363 -40.70 15.16 18.38
N LEU A 364 -41.63 15.48 19.26
CA LEU A 364 -42.65 14.62 19.84
C LEU A 364 -43.65 14.13 18.76
N LEU A 365 -43.51 12.90 18.24
CA LEU A 365 -44.62 12.13 17.62
C LEU A 365 -44.24 10.64 17.48
N ARG A 366 -44.60 9.86 18.49
CA ARG A 366 -44.52 8.40 18.50
C ARG A 366 -45.78 7.82 17.85
N ARG A 367 -45.73 7.35 16.59
CA ARG A 367 -46.67 6.33 16.08
C ARG A 367 -46.23 5.69 14.75
N ILE A 368 -45.97 4.38 14.84
CA ILE A 368 -46.18 3.31 13.85
C ILE A 368 -45.39 3.42 12.54
N CYS A 369 -44.20 2.80 12.54
CA CYS A 369 -43.68 1.95 11.45
C CYS A 369 -42.85 0.82 12.08
N ARG A 370 -43.51 -0.28 12.50
CA ARG A 370 -42.84 -1.59 12.65
C ARG A 370 -42.98 -2.28 11.29
N GLY A 371 -42.02 -2.07 10.41
CA GLY A 371 -41.93 -2.72 9.12
C GLY A 371 -40.48 -3.08 8.84
N LEU A 372 -40.18 -4.38 8.92
CA LEU A 372 -39.05 -5.07 8.29
C LEU A 372 -37.67 -4.36 8.36
N LEU A 373 -37.03 -4.41 9.52
CA LEU A 373 -35.55 -4.37 9.54
C LEU A 373 -35.05 -5.72 8.99
N PRO A 374 -34.14 -5.73 7.99
CA PRO A 374 -33.56 -6.97 7.51
C PRO A 374 -32.84 -7.67 8.68
N SER A 375 -33.09 -8.97 8.85
CA SER A 375 -32.42 -9.77 9.88
C SER A 375 -30.93 -9.83 9.56
N SER A 376 -30.11 -9.09 10.29
CA SER A 376 -28.65 -9.17 10.21
C SER A 376 -28.18 -10.47 10.86
N ARG A 377 -27.43 -11.29 10.12
CA ARG A 377 -26.79 -12.48 10.69
C ARG A 377 -25.32 -12.15 10.96
N SER A 378 -24.93 -12.13 12.23
CA SER A 378 -23.52 -12.07 12.62
C SER A 378 -22.92 -13.47 12.53
N GLY A 379 -21.82 -13.62 11.81
CA GLY A 379 -21.01 -14.83 11.79
C GLY A 379 -20.18 -14.95 13.08
N ASN A 380 -19.82 -16.18 13.45
CA ASN A 380 -18.90 -16.45 14.54
C ASN A 380 -17.49 -15.98 14.18
N LEU A 381 -16.70 -15.57 15.18
CA LEU A 381 -15.28 -15.24 15.01
C LEU A 381 -14.53 -16.47 14.45
N LYS A 382 -13.92 -16.33 13.27
CA LYS A 382 -13.04 -17.35 12.70
C LYS A 382 -11.60 -16.97 12.95
N VAL A 383 -10.79 -17.93 13.41
CA VAL A 383 -9.35 -17.76 13.63
C VAL A 383 -8.61 -18.69 12.68
N VAL A 384 -7.67 -18.14 11.94
CA VAL A 384 -6.78 -18.86 11.03
C VAL A 384 -5.35 -18.49 11.38
N GLU A 385 -4.54 -19.47 11.72
CA GLU A 385 -3.10 -19.31 11.90
C GLU A 385 -2.37 -19.96 10.72
N THR A 386 -1.29 -19.34 10.26
CA THR A 386 -0.48 -19.88 9.15
C THR A 386 0.68 -20.70 9.70
N ASP A 387 1.04 -21.79 9.02
CA ASP A 387 2.13 -22.70 9.41
C ASP A 387 3.54 -22.12 9.19
N GLY A 388 3.69 -20.79 9.28
CA GLY A 388 4.98 -20.11 9.16
C GLY A 388 5.85 -20.35 10.39
N SER A 389 7.16 -20.49 10.19
CA SER A 389 8.13 -20.64 11.27
C SER A 389 9.32 -19.70 11.14
N ALA A 390 9.39 -18.94 10.05
CA ALA A 390 10.49 -18.04 9.77
C ALA A 390 10.17 -16.62 10.26
N ASP A 391 11.08 -16.03 11.02
CA ASP A 391 10.97 -14.62 11.42
C ASP A 391 11.21 -13.71 10.20
N GLY A 392 10.35 -12.73 9.97
CA GLY A 392 10.47 -11.83 8.83
C GLY A 392 9.30 -10.85 8.71
N VAL A 393 9.30 -10.08 7.62
CA VAL A 393 8.18 -9.23 7.22
C VAL A 393 7.18 -10.04 6.37
N ALA A 394 5.90 -10.04 6.74
CA ALA A 394 4.85 -10.55 5.87
C ALA A 394 4.64 -9.52 4.75
N PHE A 395 5.07 -9.83 3.54
CA PHE A 395 5.34 -8.83 2.51
C PHE A 395 4.28 -8.86 1.40
N PHE A 396 3.77 -7.68 1.06
CA PHE A 396 2.85 -7.41 -0.05
C PHE A 396 1.57 -8.26 -0.02
N LEU A 397 1.00 -8.38 1.18
CA LEU A 397 -0.26 -9.05 1.47
C LEU A 397 -1.43 -8.35 0.78
N HIS A 398 -2.30 -9.13 0.16
CA HIS A 398 -3.54 -8.66 -0.41
C HIS A 398 -4.68 -9.67 -0.24
N LEU A 399 -5.88 -9.13 -0.08
CA LEU A 399 -7.13 -9.87 0.06
C LEU A 399 -7.90 -9.86 -1.26
N SER A 400 -8.57 -10.98 -1.53
CA SER A 400 -9.48 -11.14 -2.66
C SER A 400 -10.71 -11.96 -2.25
N VAL A 401 -11.82 -11.75 -2.95
CA VAL A 401 -13.08 -12.46 -2.69
C VAL A 401 -13.42 -13.34 -3.88
N HIS A 402 -13.77 -14.60 -3.62
CA HIS A 402 -14.05 -15.59 -4.65
C HIS A 402 -15.33 -16.37 -4.34
N ALA A 403 -15.95 -16.95 -5.37
CA ALA A 403 -16.95 -18.01 -5.19
C ALA A 403 -16.27 -19.32 -4.74
N ALA A 404 -16.89 -20.04 -3.80
CA ALA A 404 -16.38 -21.30 -3.26
C ALA A 404 -16.43 -22.45 -4.29
N GLU A 405 -17.44 -22.47 -5.16
CA GLU A 405 -17.60 -23.46 -6.23
C GLU A 405 -17.58 -22.79 -7.61
N LYS A 406 -17.08 -23.50 -8.62
CA LYS A 406 -17.26 -23.08 -10.02
C LYS A 406 -18.74 -23.24 -10.32
N ALA A 407 -19.46 -22.15 -10.57
CA ALA A 407 -20.82 -22.22 -11.09
C ALA A 407 -20.86 -23.18 -12.30
N GLU A 408 -21.84 -24.08 -12.32
CA GLU A 408 -21.98 -25.09 -13.37
C GLU A 408 -21.92 -24.43 -14.76
N GLY A 409 -20.95 -24.87 -15.58
CA GLY A 409 -20.72 -24.36 -16.94
C GLY A 409 -19.40 -23.60 -17.15
N ASN A 410 -18.66 -23.26 -16.09
CA ASN A 410 -17.43 -22.47 -16.22
C ASN A 410 -16.16 -23.34 -16.21
N THR A 411 -15.84 -23.99 -17.33
CA THR A 411 -14.67 -24.89 -17.45
C THR A 411 -13.31 -24.15 -17.43
N GLN A 412 -13.26 -22.82 -17.44
CA GLN A 412 -12.06 -21.99 -17.19
C GLN A 412 -12.37 -20.67 -16.43
N GLY A 413 -13.40 -20.69 -15.58
CA GLY A 413 -14.00 -19.48 -15.02
C GLY A 413 -13.20 -18.71 -13.97
N ASP A 414 -13.07 -17.39 -14.18
CA ASP A 414 -12.77 -16.44 -13.13
C ASP A 414 -13.79 -16.58 -11.99
N THR A 415 -13.30 -16.83 -10.77
CA THR A 415 -14.13 -17.03 -9.59
C THR A 415 -14.24 -15.77 -8.72
N ARG A 416 -13.57 -14.68 -9.09
CA ARG A 416 -13.58 -13.45 -8.29
C ARG A 416 -15.00 -12.88 -8.20
N ILE A 417 -15.37 -12.41 -7.01
CA ILE A 417 -16.56 -11.60 -6.79
C ILE A 417 -16.10 -10.16 -6.81
N LEU A 418 -16.58 -9.37 -7.76
CA LEU A 418 -16.21 -7.97 -7.98
C LEU A 418 -17.49 -7.13 -8.22
N PRO A 419 -17.51 -5.83 -7.86
CA PRO A 419 -16.45 -5.11 -7.14
C PRO A 419 -16.42 -5.44 -5.64
N VAL A 420 -15.26 -5.23 -5.01
CA VAL A 420 -15.09 -5.29 -3.56
C VAL A 420 -14.50 -3.97 -3.09
N HIS A 421 -15.05 -3.41 -2.03
CA HIS A 421 -14.52 -2.21 -1.39
C HIS A 421 -13.65 -2.62 -0.20
N TYR A 422 -12.36 -2.31 -0.28
CA TYR A 422 -11.41 -2.56 0.81
C TYR A 422 -11.02 -1.25 1.50
N SER A 423 -11.03 -1.26 2.83
CA SER A 423 -10.41 -0.18 3.62
C SER A 423 -8.90 -0.15 3.40
N ASP A 424 -8.23 -1.30 3.23
CA ASP A 424 -6.85 -1.40 2.73
C ASP A 424 -6.51 -2.72 2.04
N ASN A 425 -5.48 -2.70 1.20
CA ASN A 425 -5.01 -3.86 0.44
C ASN A 425 -3.57 -3.62 -0.05
N TYR A 426 -2.86 -4.66 -0.48
CA TYR A 426 -1.44 -4.59 -0.89
C TYR A 426 -0.53 -3.96 0.19
N PHE A 427 -0.67 -4.41 1.43
CA PHE A 427 0.09 -3.93 2.59
C PHE A 427 1.16 -4.93 3.04
N SER A 428 2.00 -4.56 3.99
CA SER A 428 3.01 -5.45 4.58
C SER A 428 3.01 -5.31 6.10
N LEU A 429 3.38 -6.34 6.83
CA LEU A 429 3.44 -6.34 8.30
C LEU A 429 4.84 -6.70 8.78
N VAL A 430 5.50 -5.78 9.48
CA VAL A 430 6.78 -6.09 10.16
C VAL A 430 6.52 -6.98 11.38
N PRO A 431 7.54 -7.65 11.96
CA PRO A 431 7.38 -8.49 13.15
C PRO A 431 6.55 -7.81 14.25
N ASN A 432 5.53 -8.51 14.76
CA ASN A 432 4.56 -8.06 15.77
C ASN A 432 3.60 -6.94 15.35
N GLU A 433 3.69 -6.45 14.11
CA GLU A 433 2.72 -5.49 13.62
C GLU A 433 1.34 -6.12 13.40
N ARG A 434 0.32 -5.31 13.63
CA ARG A 434 -1.09 -5.65 13.45
C ARG A 434 -1.74 -4.70 12.47
N MET A 435 -2.70 -5.20 11.71
CA MET A 435 -3.53 -4.39 10.82
C MET A 435 -4.93 -4.97 10.72
N THR A 436 -5.91 -4.08 10.63
CA THR A 436 -7.30 -4.44 10.38
C THR A 436 -7.70 -3.97 9.00
N VAL A 437 -8.30 -4.86 8.22
CA VAL A 437 -8.85 -4.58 6.90
C VAL A 437 -10.33 -4.94 6.90
N ASN A 438 -11.16 -3.93 6.67
CA ASN A 438 -12.59 -4.05 6.39
C ASN A 438 -12.83 -4.22 4.88
N LEU A 439 -13.72 -5.14 4.52
CA LEU A 439 -14.20 -5.41 3.16
C LEU A 439 -15.72 -5.24 3.13
N SER A 440 -16.25 -4.73 2.01
CA SER A 440 -17.69 -4.71 1.72
C SER A 440 -17.94 -5.12 0.27
N PHE A 441 -18.82 -6.10 0.05
CA PHE A 441 -19.15 -6.61 -1.27
C PHE A 441 -20.54 -7.23 -1.33
N GLU A 442 -21.09 -7.32 -2.54
CA GLU A 442 -22.36 -8.00 -2.83
C GLU A 442 -22.11 -9.42 -3.32
N VAL A 443 -22.94 -10.37 -2.88
CA VAL A 443 -22.83 -11.76 -3.30
C VAL A 443 -24.06 -12.17 -4.12
N PRO A 444 -23.88 -12.70 -5.35
CA PRO A 444 -24.98 -13.22 -6.14
C PRO A 444 -25.74 -14.35 -5.44
N GLN A 445 -27.04 -14.47 -5.70
CA GLN A 445 -27.87 -15.52 -5.12
C GLN A 445 -27.33 -16.91 -5.47
N GLY A 446 -27.24 -17.79 -4.46
CA GLY A 446 -26.76 -19.16 -4.63
C GLY A 446 -25.24 -19.32 -4.62
N ILE A 447 -24.47 -18.23 -4.52
CA ILE A 447 -23.01 -18.28 -4.41
C ILE A 447 -22.60 -18.21 -2.95
N SER A 448 -21.71 -19.11 -2.54
CA SER A 448 -21.00 -19.01 -1.25
C SER A 448 -19.69 -18.26 -1.47
N PRO A 449 -19.47 -17.09 -0.83
CA PRO A 449 -18.22 -16.37 -0.96
C PRO A 449 -17.13 -17.00 -0.07
N ARG A 450 -15.87 -16.87 -0.48
CA ARG A 450 -14.68 -17.09 0.33
C ARG A 450 -13.81 -15.85 0.26
N VAL A 451 -13.24 -15.44 1.39
CA VAL A 451 -12.21 -14.39 1.41
C VAL A 451 -10.86 -15.07 1.52
N SER A 452 -9.94 -14.66 0.67
CA SER A 452 -8.62 -15.24 0.55
C SER A 452 -7.53 -14.21 0.79
N ILE A 453 -6.42 -14.64 1.38
CA ILE A 453 -5.18 -13.85 1.48
C ILE A 453 -4.09 -14.44 0.59
N ARG A 454 -3.34 -13.56 -0.07
CA ARG A 454 -2.10 -13.85 -0.78
C ARG A 454 -1.07 -12.78 -0.47
N GLY A 455 0.18 -13.01 -0.85
CA GLY A 455 1.24 -12.02 -0.78
C GLY A 455 2.53 -12.55 -1.36
N TRP A 456 3.56 -11.71 -1.37
CA TRP A 456 4.84 -12.05 -1.98
C TRP A 456 5.51 -13.26 -1.33
N ASN A 457 5.31 -13.48 -0.04
CA ASN A 457 5.73 -14.69 0.67
C ASN A 457 4.55 -15.54 1.19
N TYR A 458 3.38 -15.40 0.52
CA TYR A 458 2.14 -16.17 0.74
C TYR A 458 1.50 -16.52 -0.61
N HIS A 459 2.17 -17.34 -1.41
CA HIS A 459 1.74 -17.61 -2.79
C HIS A 459 0.45 -18.43 -2.91
N LYS A 460 0.22 -19.32 -1.94
CA LYS A 460 -0.98 -20.17 -1.91
C LYS A 460 -2.13 -19.35 -1.36
N GLU A 461 -3.20 -19.27 -2.15
CA GLU A 461 -4.47 -18.69 -1.72
C GLU A 461 -4.93 -19.39 -0.44
N GLN A 462 -5.00 -18.62 0.66
CA GLN A 462 -5.44 -19.14 1.94
C GLN A 462 -6.81 -18.54 2.28
N THR A 463 -7.81 -19.41 2.39
CA THR A 463 -9.17 -19.01 2.77
C THR A 463 -9.21 -18.61 4.25
N ILE A 464 -9.63 -17.38 4.52
CA ILE A 464 -9.69 -16.78 5.86
C ILE A 464 -11.11 -16.48 6.33
N VAL A 465 -12.10 -16.58 5.43
CA VAL A 465 -13.55 -16.53 5.72
C VAL A 465 -14.23 -17.69 5.05
#